data_AF-Q8CF08-F1
#
_entry.id   AF-Q8CF08-F1
#
_cell.length_a   1.000
_cell.length_b   1.000
_cell.length_c   1.000
_cell.angle_alpha   90.00
_cell.angle_beta   90.00
_cell.angle_gamma   90.00
#
_symmetry.space_group_name_H-M   'P 1'
#
loop_
_entity.id
_entity.type
_entity.pdbx_description
1 polymer ?
#
loop_
_entity_poly.entity_id
_entity_poly.type
_entity_poly.pdbx_seq_one_letter_code
_entity_poly.pdbx_strand_id
1 'polypeptide(L)'
;ADRCRVVYNGGIKGHEKELIFDANFTFKEGEAVAVDEETAAVLKNSRFAPDFLFTPVDASLPAPQGRSELETKVLIRDPFKLAEDSDKMKPRHAPEGTGGCCGKRKNC
;
A
#
# COMPACT_ATOMS: atom_id res chain seq x y z
N ALA A 1 -1.58 -13.68 17.62
CA ALA A 1 -0.16 -13.94 17.30
C ALA A 1 0.65 -12.77 17.82
N ASP A 2 1.62 -12.96 18.71
CA ASP A 2 2.31 -11.79 19.28
C ASP A 2 3.24 -11.10 18.28
N ARG A 3 3.56 -9.82 18.53
CA ARG A 3 4.58 -9.07 17.79
C ARG A 3 5.88 -9.87 17.77
N CYS A 4 6.46 -10.02 16.59
CA CYS A 4 7.66 -10.82 16.41
C CYS A 4 8.60 -10.19 15.38
N ARG A 5 9.86 -10.64 15.39
CA ARG A 5 10.80 -10.37 14.31
C ARG A 5 10.73 -11.54 13.33
N VAL A 6 10.71 -11.22 12.05
CA VAL A 6 10.70 -12.21 10.97
C VAL A 6 11.95 -12.04 10.12
N VAL A 7 12.56 -13.16 9.74
CA VAL A 7 13.66 -13.21 8.77
C VAL A 7 13.19 -13.98 7.55
N TYR A 8 13.37 -13.39 6.37
CA TYR A 8 13.07 -14.04 5.10
C TYR A 8 14.27 -14.87 4.63
N ASN A 9 14.03 -16.12 4.23
CA ASN A 9 15.07 -17.09 3.87
C ASN A 9 15.37 -17.16 2.37
N GLY A 10 14.68 -16.37 1.53
CA GLY A 10 14.93 -16.36 0.09
C GLY A 10 14.42 -17.60 -0.66
N GLY A 11 13.55 -18.41 -0.07
CA GLY A 11 13.08 -19.67 -0.68
C GLY A 11 12.02 -19.51 -1.77
N ILE A 12 11.50 -18.30 -2.01
CA ILE A 12 10.49 -18.04 -3.03
C ILE A 12 11.17 -17.77 -4.37
N LYS A 13 10.91 -18.64 -5.36
CA LYS A 13 11.44 -18.53 -6.71
C LYS A 13 11.07 -17.20 -7.38
N GLY A 14 12.07 -16.50 -7.91
CA GLY A 14 11.95 -15.17 -8.53
C GLY A 14 11.95 -14.01 -7.54
N HIS A 15 11.98 -14.31 -6.23
CA HIS A 15 12.00 -13.34 -5.13
C HIS A 15 13.07 -13.72 -4.10
N GLU A 16 14.15 -14.37 -4.52
CA GLU A 16 15.15 -14.94 -3.62
C GLU A 16 15.81 -13.85 -2.76
N LYS A 17 16.13 -12.71 -3.35
CA LYS A 17 16.81 -11.60 -2.66
C LYS A 17 15.87 -10.74 -1.81
N GLU A 18 14.64 -10.54 -2.29
CA GLU A 18 13.66 -9.71 -1.63
C GLU A 18 12.22 -10.11 -2.01
N LEU A 19 11.33 -10.03 -1.03
CA LEU A 19 9.90 -10.17 -1.20
C LEU A 19 9.22 -8.85 -0.84
N ILE A 20 8.64 -8.19 -1.85
CA ILE A 20 7.73 -7.06 -1.64
C ILE A 20 6.37 -7.65 -1.27
N PHE A 21 6.04 -7.60 0.02
CA PHE A 21 4.81 -8.21 0.55
C PHE A 21 3.61 -7.27 0.37
N ASP A 22 3.78 -6.00 0.72
CA ASP A 22 2.81 -4.93 0.51
C ASP A 22 3.49 -3.55 0.40
N ALA A 23 2.72 -2.46 0.51
CA ALA A 23 3.25 -1.09 0.43
C ALA A 23 4.14 -0.69 1.63
N ASN A 24 4.05 -1.41 2.75
CA ASN A 24 4.72 -1.12 4.01
C ASN A 24 5.89 -2.08 4.28
N PHE A 25 5.78 -3.33 3.82
CA PHE A 25 6.72 -4.40 4.12
C PHE A 25 7.40 -4.92 2.86
N THR A 26 8.71 -4.75 2.83
CA THR A 26 9.62 -5.46 1.93
C THR A 26 10.60 -6.24 2.78
N PHE A 27 10.65 -7.56 2.60
CA PHE A 27 11.54 -8.45 3.33
C PHE A 27 12.75 -8.79 2.48
N LYS A 28 13.94 -8.44 2.94
CA LYS A 28 15.19 -8.84 2.29
C LYS A 28 15.70 -10.13 2.90
N GLU A 29 16.32 -10.96 2.07
CA GLU A 29 16.92 -12.22 2.53
C GLU A 29 17.89 -11.98 3.68
N GLY A 30 17.72 -12.72 4.78
CA GLY A 30 18.57 -12.64 5.97
C GLY A 30 18.34 -11.41 6.86
N GLU A 31 17.45 -10.48 6.50
CA GLU A 31 17.17 -9.29 7.31
C GLU A 31 16.04 -9.54 8.32
N ALA A 32 16.28 -9.22 9.59
CA ALA A 32 15.29 -9.35 10.67
C ALA A 32 14.39 -8.11 10.76
N VAL A 33 13.15 -8.23 10.30
CA VAL A 33 12.15 -7.16 10.27
C VAL A 33 11.14 -7.37 11.41
N ALA A 34 10.86 -6.32 12.18
CA ALA A 34 9.81 -6.36 13.20
C ALA A 34 8.43 -6.20 12.54
N VAL A 35 7.51 -7.10 12.84
CA VAL A 35 6.14 -7.12 12.31
C VAL A 35 5.13 -7.12 13.46
N ASP A 36 3.94 -6.58 13.17
CA ASP A 36 2.82 -6.62 14.10
C ASP A 36 2.16 -8.01 14.15
N GLU A 37 1.21 -8.15 15.07
CA GLU A 37 0.43 -9.37 15.27
C GLU A 37 -0.29 -9.83 14.00
N GLU A 38 -0.91 -8.88 13.29
CA GLU A 38 -1.71 -9.16 12.10
C GLU A 38 -0.82 -9.69 10.97
N THR A 39 0.25 -8.98 10.64
CA THR A 39 1.21 -9.38 9.61
C THR A 39 1.88 -10.71 9.97
N ALA A 40 2.25 -10.90 11.23
CA ALA A 40 2.81 -12.16 11.71
C ALA A 40 1.82 -13.32 11.52
N ALA A 41 0.54 -13.13 11.82
CA ALA A 41 -0.48 -14.15 11.61
C ALA A 41 -0.66 -14.47 10.12
N VAL A 42 -0.64 -13.46 9.24
CA VAL A 42 -0.74 -13.68 7.80
C VAL A 42 0.45 -14.49 7.29
N LEU A 43 1.68 -14.12 7.65
CA LEU A 43 2.89 -14.84 7.22
C LEU A 43 2.88 -16.30 7.72
N LYS A 44 2.52 -16.53 8.99
CA LYS A 44 2.48 -17.88 9.61
C LYS A 44 1.46 -18.81 8.97
N ASN A 45 0.31 -18.28 8.55
CA ASN A 45 -0.78 -19.08 7.99
C ASN A 45 -0.77 -19.12 6.45
N SER A 46 0.19 -18.45 5.82
CA SER A 46 0.34 -18.42 4.38
C SER A 46 1.19 -19.59 3.86
N ARG A 47 1.15 -19.80 2.54
CA ARG A 47 2.05 -20.71 1.82
C ARG A 47 3.53 -20.33 1.95
N PHE A 48 3.82 -19.08 2.32
CA PHE A 48 5.17 -18.57 2.49
C PHE A 48 5.76 -18.89 3.86
N ALA A 49 4.98 -19.44 4.81
CA ALA A 49 5.47 -19.75 6.15
C ALA A 49 6.81 -20.52 6.21
N PRO A 50 7.10 -21.50 5.33
CA PRO A 50 8.40 -22.19 5.31
C PRO A 50 9.58 -21.28 5.00
N ASP A 51 9.35 -20.16 4.31
CA ASP A 51 10.36 -19.20 3.87
C ASP A 51 10.63 -18.11 4.91
N PHE A 52 9.98 -18.16 6.08
CA PHE A 52 10.14 -17.19 7.15
C PHE A 52 10.53 -17.84 8.48
N LEU A 53 11.51 -17.26 9.16
CA LEU A 53 11.85 -17.60 10.54
C LEU A 53 11.25 -16.56 11.49
N PHE A 54 10.50 -17.03 12.48
CA PHE A 54 9.81 -16.17 13.45
C PHE A 54 10.55 -16.19 14.79
N THR A 55 10.95 -15.03 15.28
CA THR A 55 11.55 -14.85 16.61
C THR A 55 10.62 -13.99 17.46
N PRO A 56 10.15 -14.47 18.62
CA PRO A 56 9.34 -13.65 19.51
C PRO A 56 10.11 -12.40 19.95
N VAL A 57 9.44 -11.26 20.06
CA VAL A 57 10.04 -10.08 20.69
C VAL A 57 9.84 -10.24 22.19
N ASP A 58 10.93 -10.55 22.91
CA ASP A 58 10.88 -10.59 24.36
C ASP A 58 10.40 -9.24 24.89
N ALA A 59 9.36 -9.25 25.73
CA ALA A 59 8.72 -8.05 26.28
C ALA A 59 9.62 -7.23 27.23
N SER A 60 10.93 -7.49 27.31
CA SER A 60 11.82 -6.97 28.34
C SER A 60 12.78 -5.86 27.89
N LEU A 61 12.76 -5.40 26.63
CA LEU A 61 13.59 -4.26 26.24
C LEU A 61 12.75 -3.08 25.72
N PRO A 62 12.78 -1.91 26.38
CA PRO A 62 12.16 -0.72 25.83
C PRO A 62 12.97 -0.30 24.61
N ALA A 63 12.42 -0.54 23.42
CA ALA A 63 12.94 0.09 22.21
C ALA A 63 12.78 1.62 22.37
N PRO A 64 13.81 2.44 22.06
CA PRO A 64 13.63 3.88 21.97
C PRO A 64 12.56 4.14 20.93
N GLN A 65 11.38 4.61 21.37
CA GLN A 65 10.30 5.04 20.49
C GLN A 65 10.73 6.33 19.80
N GLY A 66 11.57 6.19 18.78
CA GLY A 66 11.96 7.22 17.85
C GLY A 66 11.36 6.92 16.47
N ARG A 67 10.04 6.81 16.38
CA ARG A 67 9.34 7.01 15.11
C ARG A 67 8.29 8.06 15.36
N SER A 68 8.64 9.29 14.95
CA SER A 68 7.66 10.35 14.78
C SER A 68 6.55 9.79 13.91
N GLU A 69 5.38 9.70 14.52
CA GLU A 69 4.09 9.58 13.87
C GLU A 69 4.07 10.64 12.76
N LEU A 70 4.34 10.22 11.52
CA LEU A 70 4.03 11.04 10.36
C LEU A 70 2.51 11.05 10.33
N GLU A 71 1.91 11.99 11.05
CA GLU A 71 0.51 12.39 10.86
C GLU A 71 0.38 12.82 9.40
N THR A 72 0.18 11.85 8.52
CA THR A 72 -0.42 12.13 7.23
C THR A 72 -1.86 12.41 7.58
N LYS A 73 -2.17 13.69 7.78
CA LYS A 73 -3.55 14.17 7.86
C LYS A 73 -4.19 13.86 6.53
N VAL A 74 -4.66 12.64 6.35
CA VAL A 74 -5.56 12.27 5.26
C VAL A 74 -6.84 13.03 5.60
N LEU A 75 -6.95 14.23 5.04
CA LEU A 75 -8.19 14.99 5.02
C LEU A 75 -9.14 14.22 4.12
N ILE A 76 -9.78 13.17 4.66
CA ILE A 76 -10.87 12.46 4.02
C ILE A 76 -12.00 13.48 3.93
N ARG A 77 -12.03 14.25 2.84
CA ARG A 77 -13.19 15.07 2.49
C ARG A 77 -14.22 14.14 1.88
N ASP A 78 -15.46 14.33 2.31
CA ASP A 78 -16.62 13.69 1.71
C ASP A 78 -16.61 13.91 0.18
N PRO A 79 -16.58 12.83 -0.63
CA PRO A 79 -16.59 12.92 -2.09
C PRO A 79 -17.76 13.73 -2.64
N PHE A 80 -18.92 13.73 -1.96
CA PHE A 80 -20.09 14.51 -2.37
C PHE A 80 -19.91 16.00 -2.10
N LYS A 81 -19.22 16.36 -1.01
CA LYS A 81 -18.90 17.77 -0.69
C LYS A 81 -17.91 18.39 -1.69
N LEU A 82 -17.01 17.58 -2.25
CA LEU A 82 -16.06 18.03 -3.28
C LEU A 82 -16.77 18.41 -4.59
N ALA A 83 -17.82 17.69 -4.96
CA ALA A 83 -18.61 17.99 -6.15
C ALA A 83 -19.29 19.37 -6.02
N GLU A 84 -19.89 19.65 -4.86
CA GLU A 84 -20.56 20.92 -4.58
C GLU A 84 -19.63 22.14 -4.66
N ASP A 85 -18.35 22.00 -4.33
CA ASP A 85 -17.35 23.08 -4.42
C ASP A 85 -16.89 23.31 -5.87
N SER A 86 -16.91 22.27 -6.71
CA SER A 86 -16.49 22.34 -8.12
C SER A 86 -17.48 23.12 -8.99
N ASP A 87 -18.77 23.02 -8.69
CA ASP A 87 -19.84 23.73 -9.40
C ASP A 87 -19.86 25.25 -9.13
N LYS A 88 -19.20 25.69 -8.04
CA LYS A 88 -19.06 27.12 -7.70
C LYS A 88 -17.97 27.80 -8.54
N MET A 89 -17.10 27.02 -9.17
CA MET A 89 -16.10 27.53 -10.09
C MET A 89 -16.76 27.73 -11.46
N LYS A 90 -16.99 28.99 -11.86
CA LYS A 90 -17.45 29.28 -13.22
C LYS A 90 -16.53 28.58 -14.23
N PRO A 91 -17.06 27.77 -15.16
CA PRO A 91 -16.24 27.26 -16.25
C PRO A 91 -15.70 28.47 -17.00
N ARG A 92 -14.38 28.50 -17.22
CA ARG A 92 -13.81 29.43 -18.19
C ARG A 92 -14.43 29.08 -19.52
N HIS A 93 -15.29 29.96 -20.03
CA HIS A 93 -15.86 29.85 -21.37
C HIS A 93 -14.72 29.57 -22.35
N ALA A 94 -14.70 28.35 -22.89
CA ALA A 94 -14.05 28.08 -24.16
C ALA A 94 -15.02 28.57 -25.25
N PRO A 95 -14.55 29.27 -26.30
CA PRO A 95 -15.43 29.78 -27.33
C PRO A 95 -16.09 28.63 -28.07
N GLU A 96 -17.35 28.84 -28.46
CA GLU A 96 -18.11 27.99 -29.36
C GLU A 96 -17.26 27.65 -30.60
N GLY A 97 -16.94 26.36 -30.73
CA GLY A 97 -16.24 25.80 -31.88
C GLY A 97 -16.88 24.46 -32.21
N THR A 98 -17.86 24.51 -33.11
CA THR A 98 -18.57 23.39 -33.76
C THR A 98 -17.66 22.20 -34.08
N GLY A 99 -18.09 20.99 -33.71
CA GLY A 99 -17.39 19.76 -34.13
C GLY A 99 -18.03 18.46 -33.64
N GLY A 100 -19.33 18.24 -33.90
CA GLY A 100 -19.99 16.96 -33.60
C GLY A 100 -19.38 15.79 -34.39
N CYS A 101 -18.89 14.77 -33.69
CA CYS A 101 -18.21 13.61 -34.25
C CYS A 101 -19.20 12.53 -34.72
N CYS A 102 -20.02 12.84 -35.73
CA CYS A 102 -20.85 11.84 -36.41
C CYS A 102 -20.51 11.83 -37.90
N GLY A 103 -19.55 10.99 -38.29
CA GLY A 103 -19.15 10.80 -39.68
C GLY A 103 -20.28 10.17 -40.51
N LYS A 104 -20.59 10.76 -41.67
CA LYS A 104 -21.47 10.15 -42.68
C LYS A 104 -20.71 9.00 -43.37
N ARG A 105 -21.21 7.76 -43.23
CA ARG A 105 -20.75 6.64 -44.04
C ARG A 105 -21.45 6.69 -45.40
N LYS A 106 -20.69 6.61 -46.50
CA LYS A 106 -21.19 6.33 -47.85
C LYS A 106 -20.65 4.97 -48.29
N ASN A 107 -21.51 4.12 -48.85
CA ASN A 107 -21.13 2.83 -49.44
C ASN A 107 -21.33 2.90 -50.96
N CYS A 108 -20.48 2.19 -51.70
CA CYS A 108 -20.63 1.96 -53.15
C CYS A 108 -21.75 0.95 -53.43
#